data_AF-A0A1Y2IQU0-F1
#
_entry.id   AF-A0A1Y2IQU0-F1
#
_cell.length_a   1.000
_cell.length_b   1.000
_cell.length_c   1.000
_cell.angle_alpha   90.00
_cell.angle_beta   90.00
_cell.angle_gamma   90.00
#
_symmetry.space_group_name_H-M   'P 1'
#
loop_
_entity.id
_entity.type
_entity.pdbx_description
1 polymer ?
#
loop_
_entity_poly.entity_id
_entity_poly.type
_entity_poly.pdbx_seq_one_letter_code
_entity_poly.pdbx_strand_id
1 'polypeptide(L)'
;MGSNNLAFSTAFASRAEPDAELLEAHNLSLKARQLDARGHYQEAERLLLRALEVIESQTSTSNATVAALWNSLGEIYLHMGRLDDAERWLNKSLDVSVALRDFKEITTTRENLARVSQARSELLKAKALRMLGAPDDMRCGNNGCRRGLLRSPDLRICGGWCFLLFWRMPAT
;
A
#
# COMPACT_ATOMS: atom_id res chain seq x y z
N MET A 1 13.26 33.37 -56.72
CA MET A 1 14.18 33.71 -55.62
C MET A 1 13.30 33.88 -54.39
N GLY A 2 13.07 32.82 -53.64
CA GLY A 2 13.90 32.47 -52.47
C GLY A 2 13.01 32.72 -51.23
N SER A 3 12.18 31.74 -50.88
CA SER A 3 12.45 30.79 -49.77
C SER A 3 12.52 31.49 -48.41
N ASN A 4 11.51 31.24 -47.57
CA ASN A 4 11.74 30.72 -46.21
C ASN A 4 10.40 30.45 -45.51
N ASN A 5 9.82 29.29 -45.85
CA ASN A 5 8.87 28.62 -44.97
C ASN A 5 9.70 27.77 -44.00
N LEU A 6 9.93 28.28 -42.80
CA LEU A 6 10.52 27.51 -41.71
C LEU A 6 9.43 26.55 -41.18
N ALA A 7 9.44 25.33 -41.73
CA ALA A 7 8.72 24.20 -41.15
C ALA A 7 9.36 23.87 -39.80
N PHE A 8 8.70 24.29 -38.71
CA PHE A 8 9.07 23.89 -37.36
C PHE A 8 8.66 22.43 -37.15
N SER A 9 9.54 21.52 -37.55
CA SER A 9 9.45 20.10 -37.21
C SER A 9 9.97 19.93 -35.78
N THR A 10 9.06 19.90 -34.81
CA THR A 10 9.37 19.31 -33.51
C THR A 10 8.57 18.03 -33.38
N ALA A 11 9.26 16.92 -33.58
CA ALA A 11 8.86 15.62 -33.09
C ALA A 11 8.72 15.70 -31.57
N PHE A 12 7.49 15.87 -31.09
CA PHE A 12 7.13 15.58 -29.70
C PHE A 12 7.22 14.07 -29.55
N ALA A 13 8.36 13.57 -29.07
CA ALA A 13 8.34 12.32 -28.32
C ALA A 13 7.39 12.58 -27.15
N SER A 14 6.24 11.90 -27.13
CA SER A 14 5.21 12.09 -26.11
C SER A 14 5.81 11.71 -24.75
N ARG A 15 6.32 12.69 -24.01
CA ARG A 15 6.46 12.55 -22.57
C ARG A 15 5.03 12.44 -22.07
N ALA A 16 4.63 11.24 -21.66
CA ALA A 16 3.33 11.07 -21.02
C ALA A 16 3.24 12.06 -19.85
N GLU A 17 2.07 12.66 -19.68
CA GLU A 17 1.89 13.63 -18.60
C GLU A 17 2.08 12.93 -17.25
N PRO A 18 2.72 13.56 -16.25
CA PRO A 18 2.98 12.95 -14.95
C PRO A 18 1.74 12.34 -14.29
N ASP A 19 0.56 12.92 -14.55
CA ASP A 19 -0.72 12.45 -14.03
C ASP A 19 -1.20 11.15 -14.71
N ALA A 20 -0.87 10.95 -15.99
CA ALA A 20 -1.24 9.74 -16.73
C ALA A 20 -0.45 8.52 -16.25
N GLU A 21 0.84 8.68 -15.96
CA GLU A 21 1.68 7.60 -15.43
C GLU A 21 1.32 7.24 -13.98
N LEU A 22 1.00 8.24 -13.14
CA LEU A 22 0.46 7.98 -11.79
C LEU A 22 -0.88 7.24 -11.84
N LEU A 23 -1.75 7.61 -12.78
CA LEU A 23 -3.01 6.91 -13.01
C LEU A 23 -2.79 5.48 -13.53
N GLU A 24 -1.79 5.27 -14.40
CA GLU A 24 -1.40 3.94 -14.86
C GLU A 24 -0.95 3.06 -13.69
N ALA A 25 -0.03 3.54 -12.87
CA ALA A 25 0.44 2.81 -11.70
C ALA A 25 -0.70 2.50 -10.72
N HIS A 26 -1.62 3.45 -10.52
CA HIS A 26 -2.82 3.22 -9.73
C HIS A 26 -3.67 2.09 -10.31
N ASN A 27 -3.96 2.12 -11.62
CA ASN A 27 -4.76 1.10 -12.29
C ASN A 27 -4.10 -0.29 -12.25
N LEU A 28 -2.77 -0.35 -12.42
CA LEU A 28 -1.99 -1.58 -12.26
C LEU A 28 -2.15 -2.14 -10.84
N SER A 29 -2.08 -1.29 -9.81
CA SER A 29 -2.28 -1.70 -8.41
C SER A 29 -3.69 -2.24 -8.14
N LEU A 30 -4.72 -1.62 -8.73
CA LEU A 30 -6.11 -2.07 -8.59
C LEU A 30 -6.30 -3.46 -9.24
N LYS A 31 -5.74 -3.65 -10.43
CA LYS A 31 -5.79 -4.93 -11.14
C LYS A 31 -5.00 -6.02 -10.39
N ALA A 32 -3.84 -5.67 -9.81
CA ALA A 32 -3.08 -6.59 -8.97
C ALA A 32 -3.91 -7.08 -7.78
N ARG A 33 -4.61 -6.18 -7.07
CA ARG A 33 -5.50 -6.55 -5.96
C ARG A 33 -6.64 -7.49 -6.39
N GLN A 34 -7.19 -7.29 -7.59
CA GLN A 34 -8.21 -8.19 -8.13
C GLN A 34 -7.66 -9.59 -8.46
N LEU A 35 -6.44 -9.67 -8.97
CA LEU A 35 -5.75 -10.93 -9.25
C LEU A 35 -5.39 -11.66 -7.96
N ASP A 36 -4.87 -10.93 -6.97
CA ASP A 36 -4.58 -11.44 -5.63
C ASP A 36 -5.81 -12.06 -4.98
N ALA A 37 -6.96 -11.36 -5.01
CA ALA A 37 -8.22 -11.87 -4.50
C ALA A 37 -8.73 -13.15 -5.21
N ARG A 38 -8.24 -13.44 -6.43
CA ARG A 38 -8.54 -14.66 -7.19
C ARG A 38 -7.46 -15.73 -7.06
N GLY A 39 -6.40 -15.48 -6.29
CA GLY A 39 -5.28 -16.40 -6.11
C GLY A 39 -4.22 -16.34 -7.21
N HIS A 40 -4.29 -15.40 -8.14
CA HIS A 40 -3.32 -15.23 -9.23
C HIS A 40 -2.10 -14.40 -8.78
N TYR A 41 -1.40 -14.88 -7.76
CA TYR A 41 -0.38 -14.12 -7.04
C TYR A 41 0.80 -13.70 -7.91
N GLN A 42 1.30 -14.57 -8.79
CA GLN A 42 2.46 -14.26 -9.64
C GLN A 42 2.15 -13.19 -10.68
N GLU A 43 0.91 -13.16 -11.20
CA GLU A 43 0.48 -12.10 -12.10
C GLU A 43 0.30 -10.78 -11.35
N ALA A 44 -0.25 -10.83 -10.14
CA ALA A 44 -0.40 -9.66 -9.27
C ALA A 44 0.97 -9.05 -8.90
N GLU A 45 1.97 -9.88 -8.55
CA GLU A 45 3.35 -9.46 -8.30
C GLU A 45 3.93 -8.69 -9.49
N ARG A 46 3.82 -9.25 -10.71
CA ARG A 46 4.30 -8.57 -11.93
C ARG A 46 3.67 -7.21 -12.14
N LEU A 47 2.36 -7.09 -11.91
CA LEU A 47 1.67 -5.81 -12.07
C LEU A 47 2.12 -4.77 -11.03
N LEU A 48 2.37 -5.17 -9.78
CA LEU A 48 2.88 -4.25 -8.76
C LEU A 48 4.33 -3.83 -9.01
N LEU A 49 5.18 -4.75 -9.47
CA LEU A 49 6.54 -4.42 -9.89
C LEU A 49 6.53 -3.44 -11.07
N ARG A 50 5.63 -3.64 -12.04
CA ARG A 50 5.44 -2.69 -13.13
C ARG A 50 4.93 -1.34 -12.65
N ALA A 51 4.02 -1.31 -11.68
CA ALA A 51 3.54 -0.06 -11.09
C ALA A 51 4.68 0.70 -10.40
N LEU A 52 5.58 0.01 -9.70
CA LEU A 52 6.78 0.61 -9.12
C LEU A 52 7.71 1.19 -10.18
N GLU A 53 7.98 0.46 -11.26
CA GLU A 53 8.82 0.96 -12.37
C GLU A 53 8.27 2.26 -12.96
N VAL A 54 6.95 2.34 -13.18
CA VAL A 54 6.27 3.52 -13.75
C VAL A 54 6.42 4.74 -12.83
N ILE A 55 6.33 4.55 -11.52
CA ILE A 55 6.42 5.68 -10.58
C ILE A 55 7.85 6.03 -10.17
N GLU A 56 8.81 5.10 -10.29
CA GLU A 56 10.24 5.36 -10.07
C GLU A 56 10.83 6.27 -11.17
N SER A 57 10.28 6.24 -12.39
CA SER A 57 10.64 7.19 -13.45
C SER A 57 10.09 8.60 -13.24
N GLN A 58 9.26 8.82 -12.21
CA GLN A 58 8.56 10.07 -11.97
C GLN A 58 9.10 10.81 -10.75
N THR A 59 9.52 12.06 -10.94
CA THR A 59 10.02 12.93 -9.87
C THR A 59 8.92 13.49 -8.97
N SER A 60 7.65 13.43 -9.41
CA SER A 60 6.48 13.92 -8.68
C SER A 60 5.78 12.87 -7.82
N THR A 61 6.23 11.61 -7.86
CA THR A 61 5.58 10.52 -7.13
C THR A 61 5.61 10.77 -5.62
N SER A 62 4.44 10.70 -4.99
CA SER A 62 4.35 10.76 -3.53
C SER A 62 4.93 9.50 -2.89
N ASN A 63 5.76 9.69 -1.87
CA ASN A 63 6.24 8.61 -1.01
C ASN A 63 5.10 7.77 -0.41
N ALA A 64 3.90 8.33 -0.25
CA ALA A 64 2.72 7.58 0.21
C ALA A 64 2.27 6.52 -0.81
N THR A 65 2.30 6.86 -2.11
CA THR A 65 1.97 5.93 -3.20
C THR A 65 2.96 4.77 -3.25
N VAL A 66 4.26 5.08 -3.11
CA VAL A 66 5.32 4.07 -3.07
C VAL A 66 5.14 3.12 -1.88
N ALA A 67 4.86 3.66 -0.69
CA ALA A 67 4.61 2.84 0.50
C ALA A 67 3.43 1.88 0.30
N ALA A 68 2.31 2.35 -0.25
CA ALA A 68 1.14 1.52 -0.51
C ALA A 68 1.41 0.36 -1.50
N LEU A 69 2.25 0.59 -2.52
CA LEU A 69 2.68 -0.46 -3.44
C LEU A 69 3.58 -1.50 -2.76
N TRP A 70 4.51 -1.06 -1.90
CA TRP A 70 5.34 -1.98 -1.12
C TRP A 70 4.53 -2.81 -0.13
N ASN A 71 3.54 -2.22 0.54
CA ASN A 71 2.63 -2.99 1.38
C ASN A 71 1.85 -4.02 0.57
N SER A 72 1.34 -3.64 -0.60
CA SER A 72 0.61 -4.54 -1.49
C SER A 72 1.50 -5.71 -1.98
N LEU A 73 2.77 -5.45 -2.30
CA LEU A 73 3.73 -6.51 -2.61
C LEU A 73 3.96 -7.43 -1.42
N GLY A 74 4.14 -6.84 -0.23
CA GLY A 74 4.29 -7.58 1.00
C GLY A 74 3.13 -8.53 1.29
N GLU A 75 1.90 -8.08 1.06
CA GLU A 75 0.69 -8.88 1.18
C GLU A 75 0.65 -10.04 0.16
N ILE A 76 1.00 -9.79 -1.10
CA ILE A 76 1.07 -10.84 -2.11
C ILE A 76 2.11 -11.89 -1.74
N TYR A 77 3.30 -11.48 -1.28
CA TYR A 77 4.33 -12.44 -0.85
C TYR A 77 3.89 -13.25 0.37
N LEU A 78 3.13 -12.64 1.29
CA LEU A 78 2.53 -13.35 2.40
C LEU A 78 1.55 -14.42 1.89
N HIS A 79 0.70 -14.12 0.90
CA HIS A 79 -0.20 -15.11 0.30
C HIS A 79 0.53 -16.25 -0.43
N MET A 80 1.70 -15.96 -1.01
CA MET A 80 2.59 -16.98 -1.59
C MET A 80 3.35 -17.81 -0.55
N GLY A 81 3.30 -17.45 0.74
CA GLY A 81 4.13 -18.05 1.79
C GLY A 81 5.60 -17.65 1.75
N ARG A 82 5.98 -16.65 0.94
CA ARG A 82 7.32 -16.06 0.88
C ARG A 82 7.51 -15.05 2.02
N LEU A 83 7.59 -15.57 3.25
CA LEU A 83 7.51 -14.76 4.47
C LEU A 83 8.65 -13.74 4.61
N ASP A 84 9.86 -14.09 4.18
CA ASP A 84 11.03 -13.19 4.26
C ASP A 84 10.91 -12.01 3.30
N ASP A 85 10.44 -12.26 2.07
CA ASP A 85 10.16 -11.21 1.09
C ASP A 85 9.02 -10.32 1.58
N ALA A 86 7.96 -10.92 2.14
CA ALA A 86 6.85 -10.18 2.72
C ALA A 86 7.33 -9.21 3.81
N GLU A 87 8.07 -9.71 4.81
CA GLU A 87 8.59 -8.87 5.90
C GLU A 87 9.49 -7.74 5.39
N ARG A 88 10.35 -8.01 4.41
CA ARG A 88 11.24 -7.00 3.82
C ARG A 88 10.46 -5.85 3.19
N TRP A 89 9.44 -6.15 2.37
CA TRP A 89 8.65 -5.12 1.70
C TRP A 89 7.71 -4.37 2.64
N LEU A 90 7.11 -5.09 3.60
CA LEU A 90 6.27 -4.48 4.62
C LEU A 90 7.07 -3.54 5.53
N ASN A 91 8.30 -3.88 5.90
CA ASN A 91 9.15 -2.96 6.68
C ASN A 91 9.48 -1.68 5.91
N LYS A 92 9.79 -1.77 4.62
CA LYS A 92 9.99 -0.57 3.77
C LYS A 92 8.75 0.33 3.73
N SER A 93 7.56 -0.27 3.57
CA SER A 93 6.30 0.47 3.64
C SER A 93 6.11 1.14 5.01
N LEU A 94 6.39 0.40 6.09
CA LEU A 94 6.22 0.88 7.45
C LEU A 94 7.12 2.08 7.74
N ASP A 95 8.39 2.03 7.35
CA ASP A 95 9.35 3.12 7.57
C ASP A 95 8.89 4.42 6.91
N VAL A 96 8.47 4.35 5.64
CA VAL A 96 7.99 5.53 4.89
C VAL A 96 6.64 6.02 5.45
N SER A 97 5.69 5.12 5.68
CA SER A 97 4.38 5.52 6.19
C SER A 97 4.46 6.13 7.59
N VAL A 98 5.36 5.65 8.47
CA VAL A 98 5.67 6.28 9.77
C VAL A 98 6.21 7.69 9.59
N ALA A 99 7.19 7.89 8.71
CA ALA A 99 7.75 9.21 8.44
C ALA A 99 6.70 10.20 7.92
N LEU A 100 5.76 9.73 7.09
CA LEU A 100 4.66 10.52 6.55
C LEU A 100 3.48 10.70 7.52
N ARG A 101 3.48 9.99 8.65
CA ARG A 101 2.32 9.87 9.55
C ARG A 101 1.06 9.40 8.81
N ASP A 102 1.22 8.53 7.81
CA ASP A 102 0.11 7.87 7.13
C ASP A 102 -0.43 6.75 8.02
N PHE A 103 -1.30 7.15 8.93
CA PHE A 103 -1.82 6.26 9.95
C PHE A 103 -2.61 5.09 9.36
N LYS A 104 -3.26 5.29 8.22
CA LYS A 104 -3.98 4.22 7.55
C LYS A 104 -3.00 3.15 7.05
N GLU A 105 -1.95 3.56 6.34
CA GLU A 105 -0.99 2.63 5.75
C GLU A 105 -0.16 1.91 6.82
N ILE A 106 0.25 2.63 7.87
CA ILE A 106 0.94 2.04 9.04
C ILE A 106 0.09 0.92 9.66
N THR A 107 -1.23 1.15 9.84
CA THR A 107 -2.11 0.16 10.49
C THR A 107 -2.21 -1.12 9.67
N THR A 108 -2.44 -0.98 8.36
CA THR A 108 -2.54 -2.11 7.42
C THR A 108 -1.21 -2.87 7.34
N THR A 109 -0.10 -2.14 7.21
CA THR A 109 1.23 -2.73 7.11
C THR A 109 1.61 -3.51 8.38
N ARG A 110 1.29 -2.98 9.57
CA ARG A 110 1.49 -3.69 10.84
C ARG A 110 0.66 -4.96 10.96
N GLU A 111 -0.59 -4.94 10.50
CA GLU A 111 -1.42 -6.14 10.47
C GLU A 111 -0.80 -7.21 9.56
N ASN A 112 -0.31 -6.83 8.38
CA ASN A 112 0.36 -7.75 7.49
C ASN A 112 1.66 -8.31 8.10
N LEU A 113 2.46 -7.51 8.80
CA LEU A 113 3.62 -8.00 9.56
C LEU A 113 3.23 -8.93 10.71
N ALA A 114 2.09 -8.69 11.35
CA ALA A 114 1.55 -9.56 12.38
C ALA A 114 1.10 -10.91 11.79
N ARG A 115 0.50 -10.91 10.59
CA ARG A 115 0.17 -12.13 9.84
C ARG A 115 1.43 -12.91 9.43
N VAL A 116 2.50 -12.23 9.01
CA VAL A 116 3.81 -12.87 8.77
C VAL A 116 4.32 -13.54 10.05
N SER A 117 4.28 -12.83 11.17
CA SER A 117 4.69 -13.37 12.48
C SER A 117 3.84 -14.58 12.90
N GLN A 118 2.52 -14.55 12.64
CA GLN A 118 1.64 -15.70 12.87
C GLN A 118 2.00 -16.91 12.01
N ALA A 119 2.29 -16.69 10.73
CA ALA A 119 2.72 -17.77 9.83
C ALA A 119 4.02 -18.43 10.30
N ARG A 120 4.88 -17.69 11.02
CA ARG A 120 6.08 -18.22 11.70
C ARG A 120 5.83 -18.74 13.12
N SER A 121 4.59 -18.81 13.58
CA SER A 121 4.22 -19.17 14.97
C SER A 121 4.75 -18.22 16.06
N GLU A 122 5.16 -17.00 15.70
CA GLU A 122 5.64 -15.95 16.60
C GLU A 122 4.47 -15.14 17.18
N LEU A 123 3.55 -15.80 17.89
CA LEU A 123 2.27 -15.21 18.31
C LEU A 123 2.42 -13.99 19.23
N LEU A 124 3.46 -13.96 20.08
CA LEU A 124 3.75 -12.81 20.94
C LEU A 124 4.19 -11.59 20.13
N LYS A 125 5.03 -11.78 19.10
CA LYS A 125 5.45 -10.71 18.19
C LYS A 125 4.26 -10.20 17.38
N ALA A 126 3.41 -11.10 16.87
CA ALA A 126 2.19 -10.72 16.17
C ALA A 126 1.25 -9.87 17.04
N LYS A 127 1.05 -10.26 18.30
CA LYS A 127 0.26 -9.49 19.26
C LYS A 127 0.89 -8.13 19.54
N ALA A 128 2.20 -8.07 19.74
CA ALA A 128 2.91 -6.82 19.99
C ALA A 128 2.79 -5.84 18.81
N LEU A 129 2.91 -6.33 17.56
CA LEU A 129 2.76 -5.52 16.35
C LEU A 129 1.36 -4.90 16.25
N ARG A 130 0.31 -5.68 16.53
CA ARG A 130 -1.07 -5.18 16.56
C ARG A 130 -1.28 -4.17 17.68
N MET A 131 -0.78 -4.45 18.88
CA MET A 131 -1.00 -3.59 20.04
C MET A 131 -0.11 -2.34 20.09
N LEU A 132 0.79 -2.16 19.12
CA LEU A 132 1.82 -1.13 19.18
C LEU A 132 1.22 0.29 19.21
N GLY A 133 1.25 0.88 20.40
CA GLY A 133 1.02 2.29 20.69
C GLY A 133 -0.43 2.73 20.97
N ALA A 134 -1.46 1.93 20.66
CA ALA A 134 -2.65 1.84 21.52
C ALA A 134 -3.41 0.51 21.40
N PRO A 135 -3.60 -0.20 22.52
CA PRO A 135 -4.28 -1.49 22.55
C PRO A 135 -5.82 -1.38 22.44
N ASP A 136 -6.39 -0.21 22.71
CA ASP A 136 -7.85 -0.01 22.77
C ASP A 136 -8.43 0.78 21.59
N ASP A 137 -7.58 1.35 20.73
CA ASP A 137 -7.99 2.14 19.57
C ASP A 137 -7.86 1.30 18.29
N MET A 138 -8.98 1.16 17.56
CA MET A 138 -9.07 0.35 16.36
C MET A 138 -9.58 1.12 15.16
N ARG A 139 -8.91 0.94 14.03
CA ARG A 139 -9.33 1.46 12.72
C ARG A 139 -10.13 0.40 11.98
N CYS A 140 -11.23 0.82 11.37
CA CYS A 140 -11.94 -0.02 10.42
C CYS A 140 -11.15 -0.03 9.09
N GLY A 141 -10.75 -1.21 8.62
CA GLY A 141 -10.11 -1.43 7.33
C GLY A 141 -11.05 -1.20 6.13
N ASN A 142 -12.34 -0.94 6.36
CA ASN A 142 -13.25 -0.50 5.30
C ASN A 142 -13.03 0.99 4.98
N ASN A 143 -12.39 1.25 3.84
CA ASN A 143 -12.01 2.57 3.35
C ASN A 143 -13.19 3.57 3.16
N GLY A 144 -14.43 3.09 3.07
CA GLY A 144 -15.64 3.93 2.96
C GLY A 144 -16.40 4.12 4.29
N CYS A 145 -15.88 3.63 5.41
CA CYS A 145 -16.60 3.67 6.68
C CYS A 145 -16.56 5.06 7.32
N ARG A 146 -17.73 5.72 7.42
CA ARG A 146 -17.90 7.03 8.10
C ARG A 146 -17.51 7.04 9.59
N ARG A 147 -17.33 5.87 10.22
CA ARG A 147 -16.93 5.76 11.63
C ARG A 147 -15.41 5.86 11.81
N GLY A 148 -14.61 5.43 10.82
CA GLY A 148 -13.15 5.63 10.74
C GLY A 148 -12.30 4.98 11.84
N LEU A 149 -12.49 5.41 13.09
CA LEU A 149 -11.81 4.98 14.31
C LEU A 149 -12.86 4.59 15.36
N LEU A 150 -12.71 3.42 15.98
CA LEU A 150 -13.57 2.87 17.02
C LEU A 150 -12.71 2.42 18.19
N ARG A 151 -13.22 2.51 19.42
CA ARG A 151 -12.56 1.85 20.55
C ARG A 151 -13.00 0.40 20.66
N SER A 152 -12.21 -0.41 21.35
CA SER A 152 -12.50 -1.82 21.64
C SER A 152 -13.92 -2.12 22.14
N PRO A 153 -14.48 -1.34 23.08
CA PRO A 153 -15.86 -1.54 23.52
C PRO A 153 -16.91 -1.27 22.43
N ASP A 154 -16.59 -0.38 21.48
CA ASP A 154 -17.51 0.15 20.46
C ASP A 154 -17.55 -0.75 19.20
N LEU A 155 -16.70 -1.79 19.14
CA LEU A 155 -16.69 -2.76 18.03
C LEU A 155 -18.01 -3.52 17.85
N ARG A 156 -18.73 -3.76 18.95
CA ARG A 156 -20.01 -4.48 18.95
C ARG A 156 -21.06 -3.82 18.06
N ILE A 157 -20.85 -2.54 17.73
CA ILE A 157 -21.74 -1.71 16.93
C ILE A 157 -21.44 -1.86 15.42
N CYS A 158 -20.35 -2.52 15.01
CA CYS A 158 -19.90 -2.61 13.60
C CYS A 158 -20.59 -3.71 12.76
N GLY A 159 -21.50 -4.50 13.33
CA GLY A 159 -22.35 -5.42 12.54
C GLY A 159 -21.64 -6.56 11.82
N GLY A 160 -20.36 -6.84 12.11
CA GLY A 160 -19.65 -8.05 11.68
C GLY A 160 -18.96 -8.02 10.30
N TRP A 161 -19.23 -7.00 9.46
CA TRP A 161 -18.63 -6.89 8.11
C TRP A 161 -17.33 -6.06 8.09
N CYS A 162 -16.87 -5.61 9.25
CA CYS A 162 -15.72 -4.72 9.39
C CYS A 162 -14.43 -5.55 9.59
N PHE A 163 -13.47 -5.44 8.66
CA PHE A 163 -12.08 -5.77 8.97
C PHE A 163 -11.54 -4.72 9.95
N LEU A 164 -10.94 -5.14 11.05
CA LEU A 164 -10.46 -4.25 12.11
C LEU A 164 -8.95 -4.36 12.24
N LEU A 165 -8.31 -3.21 12.38
CA LEU A 165 -6.88 -3.03 12.53
C LEU A 165 -6.63 -2.17 13.80
N PHE A 166 -5.44 -2.22 14.41
CA PHE A 166 -5.15 -1.56 15.70
C PHE A 166 -4.16 -0.39 15.56
N TRP A 167 -4.40 0.75 16.23
CA TRP A 167 -3.69 2.02 16.03
C TRP A 167 -3.26 2.70 17.34
N ARG A 168 -2.01 3.22 17.48
CA ARG A 168 -1.69 4.65 17.86
C ARG A 168 -0.19 4.94 17.87
N MET A 169 0.21 6.17 17.52
CA MET A 169 1.44 6.81 18.01
C MET A 169 1.00 7.92 18.98
N PRO A 170 1.65 8.09 20.16
CA PRO A 170 1.27 9.15 21.08
C PRO A 170 1.37 10.51 20.38
N ALA A 171 0.42 11.40 20.69
CA ALA A 171 0.66 12.81 20.52
C ALA A 171 1.75 13.19 21.54
N THR A 172 2.91 13.62 21.05
CA THR A 172 3.72 14.59 21.79
C THR A 172 2.92 15.89 21.88
#